data_AF-A0A2N6FT15-F1
#
_entry.id   AF-A0A2N6FT15-F1
#
_cell.length_a   1.000
_cell.length_b   1.000
_cell.length_c   1.000
_cell.angle_alpha   90.00
_cell.angle_beta   90.00
_cell.angle_gamma   90.00
#
_symmetry.space_group_name_H-M   'P 1'
#
loop_
_entity.id
_entity.type
_entity.pdbx_description
1 polymer ?
#
loop_
_entity_poly.entity_id
_entity_poly.type
_entity_poly.pdbx_seq_one_letter_code
_entity_poly.pdbx_strand_id
1 'polypeptide(L)'
;MELVLIAIALAMDSVAVSIASGSKYKNIDFQTTIKIALFFGLFQGIMPLIGYFLGNVFASFVNSFDHYIAFIILVYLGYKMIQEAREGDFEDEVKDLKNKTLFILAIATSIDALAIGITFSFQEVDIFYAVGLITIITFALCIIAVYIGKFLGGFLEDKAEYLGGIILIILGFKILLGG
;
A
#
# COMPACT_ATOMS: atom_id res chain seq x y z
N MET A 1 -8.70 20.48 4.11
CA MET A 1 -9.33 19.26 4.67
C MET A 1 -9.30 18.09 3.70
N GLU A 2 -9.54 18.31 2.40
CA GLU A 2 -9.55 17.24 1.37
C GLU A 2 -8.23 16.45 1.31
N LEU A 3 -7.07 17.13 1.34
CA LEU A 3 -5.74 16.47 1.33
C LEU A 3 -5.51 15.52 2.51
N VAL A 4 -6.04 15.82 3.69
CA VAL A 4 -5.92 14.95 4.87
C VAL A 4 -6.77 13.69 4.70
N LEU A 5 -7.98 13.84 4.14
CA LEU A 5 -8.84 12.70 3.82
C LEU A 5 -8.22 11.80 2.74
N ILE A 6 -7.63 12.39 1.69
CA ILE A 6 -6.91 11.64 0.65
C ILE A 6 -5.71 10.90 1.25
N ALA A 7 -4.92 11.57 2.10
CA ALA A 7 -3.77 10.95 2.74
C ALA A 7 -4.16 9.78 3.66
N ILE A 8 -5.25 9.91 4.42
CA ILE A 8 -5.77 8.80 5.24
C ILE A 8 -6.25 7.66 4.33
N ALA A 9 -6.99 7.96 3.26
CA ALA A 9 -7.50 6.95 2.34
C ALA A 9 -6.37 6.17 1.67
N LEU A 10 -5.34 6.84 1.16
CA LEU A 10 -4.15 6.23 0.57
C LEU A 10 -3.35 5.40 1.59
N ALA A 11 -3.32 5.81 2.85
CA ALA A 11 -2.60 5.07 3.89
C ALA A 11 -3.24 3.72 4.24
N MET A 12 -4.52 3.48 3.88
CA MET A 12 -5.27 2.32 4.37
C MET A 12 -4.69 0.97 3.92
N ASP A 13 -4.18 0.87 2.69
CA ASP A 13 -3.59 -0.37 2.18
C ASP A 13 -2.30 -0.71 2.95
N SER A 14 -1.45 0.30 3.15
CA SER A 14 -0.24 0.20 3.96
C SER A 14 -0.51 -0.06 5.46
N VAL A 15 -1.61 0.49 5.99
CA VAL A 15 -2.09 0.22 7.36
C VAL A 15 -2.55 -1.22 7.51
N ALA A 16 -3.30 -1.76 6.55
CA ALA A 16 -3.76 -3.16 6.59
C ALA A 16 -2.57 -4.13 6.64
N VAL A 17 -1.55 -3.91 5.80
CA VAL A 17 -0.32 -4.72 5.80
C VAL A 17 0.48 -4.54 7.09
N SER A 18 0.49 -3.34 7.67
CA SER A 18 1.13 -3.07 8.96
C SER A 18 0.42 -3.77 10.14
N ILE A 19 -0.92 -3.84 10.14
CA ILE A 19 -1.69 -4.63 11.12
C ILE A 19 -1.36 -6.11 10.98
N ALA A 20 -1.36 -6.64 9.75
CA ALA A 20 -1.03 -8.05 9.50
C ALA A 20 0.40 -8.38 9.97
N SER A 21 1.36 -7.49 9.68
CA SER A 21 2.74 -7.61 10.16
C SER A 21 2.80 -7.61 11.69
N GLY A 22 2.09 -6.69 12.35
CA GLY A 22 2.03 -6.65 13.81
C GLY A 22 1.40 -7.89 14.43
N SER A 23 0.35 -8.45 13.82
CA SER A 23 -0.40 -9.59 14.36
C SER A 23 0.39 -10.88 14.33
N LYS A 24 1.23 -11.07 13.31
CA LYS A 24 2.07 -12.25 13.14
C LYS A 24 3.27 -12.26 14.10
N TYR A 25 3.80 -11.09 14.45
CA TYR A 25 4.97 -10.96 15.32
C TYR A 25 4.61 -10.52 16.74
N LYS A 26 4.29 -11.48 17.61
CA LYS A 26 3.98 -11.24 19.03
C LYS A 26 5.08 -10.48 19.78
N ASN A 27 6.33 -10.57 19.32
CA ASN A 27 7.51 -9.86 19.84
C ASN A 27 8.14 -8.91 18.81
N ILE A 28 7.35 -8.23 17.98
CA ILE A 28 7.90 -7.18 17.11
C ILE A 28 8.58 -6.10 17.98
N ASP A 29 9.82 -5.78 17.63
CA ASP A 29 10.62 -4.76 18.30
C ASP A 29 10.38 -3.39 17.69
N PHE A 30 10.71 -2.34 18.43
CA PHE A 30 10.48 -0.96 17.99
C PHE A 30 11.24 -0.62 16.69
N GLN A 31 12.43 -1.19 16.46
CA GLN A 31 13.20 -0.89 15.26
C GLN A 31 12.50 -1.47 14.02
N THR A 32 11.96 -2.68 14.12
CA THR A 32 11.16 -3.28 13.05
C THR A 32 9.87 -2.51 12.79
N THR A 33 9.16 -2.04 13.83
CA THR A 33 7.99 -1.17 13.66
C THR A 33 8.32 0.11 12.90
N ILE A 34 9.39 0.80 13.30
CA ILE A 34 9.85 2.01 12.61
C ILE A 34 10.26 1.70 11.18
N LYS A 35 10.95 0.58 10.94
CA LYS A 35 11.34 0.13 9.60
C LYS A 35 10.13 -0.09 8.70
N ILE A 36 9.10 -0.78 9.18
CA ILE A 36 7.84 -1.01 8.44
C ILE A 36 7.19 0.34 8.09
N ALA A 37 7.01 1.20 9.09
CA ALA A 37 6.39 2.51 8.90
C ALA A 37 7.18 3.39 7.94
N LEU A 38 8.51 3.31 7.97
CA LEU A 38 9.40 4.09 7.11
C LEU A 38 9.33 3.61 5.66
N PHE A 39 9.30 2.30 5.42
CA PHE A 39 9.11 1.76 4.06
C PHE A 39 7.77 2.22 3.49
N PHE A 40 6.66 1.98 4.18
CA PHE A 40 5.35 2.35 3.68
C PHE A 40 5.18 3.86 3.54
N GLY A 41 5.59 4.64 4.55
CA GLY A 41 5.52 6.10 4.49
C GLY A 41 6.31 6.70 3.33
N LEU A 42 7.55 6.23 3.10
CA LEU A 42 8.37 6.72 2.00
C LEU A 42 7.78 6.34 0.64
N PHE A 43 7.34 5.10 0.45
CA PHE A 43 6.74 4.70 -0.83
C PHE A 43 5.43 5.43 -1.11
N GLN A 44 4.57 5.61 -0.11
CA GLN A 44 3.32 6.37 -0.28
C GLN A 44 3.57 7.86 -0.57
N GLY A 45 4.73 8.41 -0.20
CA GLY A 45 5.13 9.78 -0.55
C GLY A 45 5.83 9.88 -1.92
N ILE A 46 6.71 8.93 -2.23
CA ILE A 46 7.47 8.91 -3.48
C ILE A 46 6.55 8.63 -4.67
N MET A 47 5.56 7.74 -4.53
CA MET A 47 4.68 7.36 -5.63
C MET A 47 3.83 8.53 -6.17
N PRO A 48 3.15 9.35 -5.34
CA PRO A 48 2.48 10.55 -5.82
C PRO A 48 3.43 11.54 -6.51
N LEU A 49 4.66 11.66 -6.02
CA LEU A 49 5.66 12.54 -6.64
C LEU A 49 6.03 12.03 -8.04
N ILE A 50 6.29 10.73 -8.18
CA ILE A 50 6.53 10.08 -9.48
C ILE A 50 5.31 10.28 -10.38
N GLY A 51 4.10 9.99 -9.89
CA GLY A 51 2.86 10.18 -10.63
C GLY A 51 2.66 11.61 -11.13
N TYR A 52 2.96 12.60 -10.30
CA TYR A 52 2.85 14.02 -10.65
C TYR A 52 3.80 14.41 -11.80
N PHE A 53 5.06 14.00 -11.74
CA PHE A 53 6.02 14.26 -12.82
C PHE A 53 5.70 13.47 -14.09
N LEU A 54 5.24 12.22 -13.95
CA LEU A 54 4.75 11.44 -15.08
C LEU A 54 3.55 12.12 -15.73
N GLY A 55 2.54 12.55 -14.98
CA GLY A 55 1.37 13.27 -15.51
C GLY A 55 1.74 14.54 -16.28
N ASN A 56 2.72 15.30 -15.80
CA ASN A 56 3.24 16.48 -16.50
C ASN A 56 3.97 16.14 -17.81
N VAL A 57 4.65 14.99 -17.90
CA VAL A 57 5.34 14.52 -19.12
C VAL A 57 4.36 13.82 -20.09
N PHE A 58 3.37 13.13 -19.56
CA PHE A 58 2.39 12.33 -20.27
C PHE A 58 1.10 13.08 -20.65
N ALA A 59 0.97 14.36 -20.28
CA ALA A 59 -0.10 15.25 -20.74
C ALA A 59 -0.22 15.32 -22.28
N SER A 60 0.80 14.86 -23.02
CA SER A 60 0.81 14.78 -24.49
C SER A 60 0.54 13.37 -25.07
N PHE A 61 0.44 12.29 -24.26
CA PHE A 61 0.35 10.90 -24.77
C PHE A 61 -0.61 9.95 -24.04
N VAL A 62 -1.14 10.27 -22.85
CA VAL A 62 -1.94 9.34 -22.03
C VAL A 62 -3.43 9.58 -22.20
N ASN A 63 -4.07 8.77 -23.04
CA ASN A 63 -5.53 8.73 -23.10
C ASN A 63 -6.11 7.31 -23.15
N SER A 64 -5.38 6.21 -22.87
CA SER A 64 -5.98 4.85 -22.97
C SER A 64 -5.33 3.63 -22.27
N PHE A 65 -4.15 3.70 -21.63
CA PHE A 65 -3.39 2.47 -21.27
C PHE A 65 -3.07 2.22 -19.79
N ASP A 66 -3.33 3.19 -18.93
CA ASP A 66 -3.03 3.18 -17.49
C ASP A 66 -3.88 2.17 -16.69
N HIS A 67 -5.16 2.01 -17.04
CA HIS A 67 -6.09 1.20 -16.24
C HIS A 67 -5.85 -0.31 -16.37
N TYR A 68 -5.41 -0.78 -17.55
CA TYR A 68 -5.12 -2.19 -17.80
C TYR A 68 -3.88 -2.69 -17.04
N ILE A 69 -2.85 -1.84 -16.90
CA ILE A 69 -1.60 -2.21 -16.24
C ILE A 69 -1.83 -2.34 -14.72
N ALA A 70 -2.53 -1.38 -14.11
CA ALA A 70 -2.89 -1.43 -12.69
C ALA A 70 -3.79 -2.64 -12.36
N PHE A 71 -4.76 -2.95 -13.22
CA PHE A 71 -5.62 -4.13 -13.08
C PHE A 71 -4.81 -5.42 -13.02
N ILE A 72 -3.91 -5.64 -14.01
CA ILE A 72 -3.13 -6.88 -14.11
C ILE A 72 -2.27 -7.09 -12.86
N ILE A 73 -1.61 -6.03 -12.39
CA ILE A 73 -0.73 -6.10 -11.22
C ILE A 73 -1.54 -6.44 -9.96
N LEU A 74 -2.66 -5.75 -9.71
CA LEU A 74 -3.47 -5.95 -8.50
C LEU A 74 -4.14 -7.32 -8.45
N VAL A 75 -4.67 -7.79 -9.59
CA VAL A 75 -5.29 -9.13 -9.67
C VAL A 75 -4.23 -10.22 -9.49
N TYR A 76 -3.05 -10.07 -10.09
CA TYR A 76 -1.96 -11.03 -9.93
C TYR A 76 -1.48 -11.12 -8.48
N LEU A 77 -1.27 -9.97 -7.82
CA LEU A 77 -0.85 -9.90 -6.42
C LEU A 77 -1.91 -10.48 -5.47
N GLY A 78 -3.18 -10.11 -5.67
CA GLY A 78 -4.28 -10.62 -4.85
C GLY A 78 -4.49 -12.13 -5.04
N TYR A 79 -4.30 -12.65 -6.25
CA TYR A 79 -4.33 -14.09 -6.51
C TYR A 79 -3.20 -14.84 -5.81
N LYS A 80 -1.97 -14.33 -5.88
CA LYS A 80 -0.80 -14.91 -5.19
C LYS A 80 -1.04 -15.02 -3.68
N MET A 81 -1.58 -13.97 -3.05
CA MET A 81 -1.91 -13.96 -1.62
C MET A 81 -3.00 -14.98 -1.24
N ILE A 82 -4.00 -15.18 -2.09
CA ILE A 82 -5.04 -16.21 -1.87
C ILE A 82 -4.44 -17.62 -1.98
N GLN A 83 -3.52 -17.82 -2.92
CA GLN A 83 -2.85 -19.11 -3.10
C GLN A 83 -1.96 -19.43 -1.90
N GLU A 84 -1.19 -18.45 -1.44
CA GLU A 84 -0.32 -18.55 -0.26
C GLU A 84 -1.11 -18.82 1.04
N ALA A 85 -2.26 -18.16 1.22
CA ALA A 85 -3.17 -18.40 2.34
C ALA A 85 -3.75 -19.82 2.35
N ARG A 86 -3.86 -20.46 1.18
CA ARG A 86 -4.44 -21.82 1.02
C ARG A 86 -3.41 -22.93 1.18
N GLU A 87 -2.17 -22.66 0.79
CA GLU A 87 -1.06 -23.61 0.94
C GLU A 87 -0.51 -23.63 2.38
N GLY A 88 -0.90 -22.67 3.23
CA GLY A 88 -0.36 -22.52 4.59
C GLY A 88 1.12 -22.12 4.60
N ASP A 89 1.68 -21.85 3.43
CA ASP A 89 3.12 -21.71 3.17
C ASP A 89 3.61 -20.28 3.41
N PHE A 90 2.71 -19.36 3.78
CA PHE A 90 3.11 -18.02 4.23
C PHE A 90 3.77 -18.02 5.60
N GLU A 91 3.83 -19.18 6.27
CA GLU A 91 4.73 -19.38 7.39
C GLU A 91 6.18 -19.05 7.01
N ASP A 92 6.63 -19.29 5.76
CA ASP A 92 8.06 -19.17 5.40
C ASP A 92 8.45 -17.89 4.64
N GLU A 93 7.57 -17.26 3.84
CA GLU A 93 7.94 -16.04 3.09
C GLU A 93 7.89 -14.75 3.91
N VAL A 94 7.05 -14.68 4.96
CA VAL A 94 7.04 -13.54 5.89
C VAL A 94 7.98 -13.77 7.07
N LYS A 95 8.30 -15.04 7.43
CA LYS A 95 9.22 -15.42 8.53
C LYS A 95 10.50 -14.58 8.57
N ASP A 96 10.91 -14.08 7.41
CA ASP A 96 11.85 -13.00 7.26
C ASP A 96 11.16 -11.69 6.82
N LEU A 97 11.04 -10.71 7.73
CA LEU A 97 10.90 -9.27 7.41
C LEU A 97 12.19 -8.73 6.75
N LYS A 98 12.66 -9.47 5.73
CA LYS A 98 13.75 -9.09 4.84
C LYS A 98 13.33 -7.84 4.10
N ASN A 99 14.30 -6.95 3.87
CA ASN A 99 14.09 -5.70 3.16
C ASN A 99 13.41 -5.91 1.80
N LYS A 100 13.62 -7.06 1.17
CA LYS A 100 13.02 -7.44 -0.12
C LYS A 100 11.50 -7.58 -0.05
N THR A 101 10.97 -8.25 0.97
CA THR A 101 9.52 -8.44 1.15
C THR A 101 8.83 -7.11 1.45
N LEU A 102 9.40 -6.31 2.37
CA LEU A 102 8.91 -4.96 2.68
C LEU A 102 8.93 -4.03 1.46
N PHE A 103 9.97 -4.12 0.64
CA PHE A 103 10.10 -3.32 -0.57
C PHE A 103 9.01 -3.67 -1.60
N ILE A 104 8.76 -4.97 -1.84
CA ILE A 104 7.73 -5.43 -2.78
C ILE A 104 6.34 -5.00 -2.29
N LEU A 105 6.05 -5.20 -1.00
CA LEU A 105 4.77 -4.81 -0.41
C LEU A 105 4.56 -3.30 -0.47
N ALA A 106 5.57 -2.50 -0.11
CA ALA A 106 5.48 -1.05 -0.15
C ALA A 106 5.26 -0.51 -1.56
N ILE A 107 5.86 -1.13 -2.59
CA ILE A 107 5.56 -0.80 -3.98
C ILE A 107 4.11 -1.16 -4.31
N ALA A 108 3.69 -2.38 -4.00
CA ALA A 108 2.35 -2.89 -4.34
C ALA A 108 1.23 -2.04 -3.72
N THR A 109 1.37 -1.64 -2.46
CA THR A 109 0.38 -0.82 -1.73
C THR A 109 0.44 0.68 -2.05
N SER A 110 1.39 1.12 -2.88
CA SER A 110 1.55 2.54 -3.24
C SER A 110 1.22 2.85 -4.71
N ILE A 111 0.74 1.86 -5.48
CA ILE A 111 0.36 2.05 -6.90
C ILE A 111 -0.85 2.99 -7.01
N ASP A 112 -1.77 2.92 -6.06
CA ASP A 112 -2.90 3.84 -5.91
C ASP A 112 -2.44 5.29 -5.67
N ALA A 113 -1.43 5.48 -4.83
CA ALA A 113 -0.83 6.78 -4.53
C ALA A 113 -0.14 7.38 -5.78
N LEU A 114 0.43 6.54 -6.65
CA LEU A 114 0.95 6.97 -7.95
C LEU A 114 -0.16 7.53 -8.85
N ALA A 115 -1.31 6.85 -8.91
CA ALA A 115 -2.47 7.32 -9.69
C ALA A 115 -2.99 8.66 -9.16
N ILE A 116 -3.07 8.83 -7.83
CA ILE A 116 -3.42 10.13 -7.23
C ILE A 116 -2.38 11.20 -7.57
N GLY A 117 -1.10 10.86 -7.60
CA GLY A 117 -0.04 11.77 -8.07
C GLY A 117 -0.28 12.32 -9.47
N ILE A 118 -0.69 11.46 -10.40
CA ILE A 118 -1.08 11.87 -11.77
C ILE A 118 -2.27 12.83 -11.71
N THR A 119 -3.29 12.56 -10.89
CA THR A 119 -4.42 13.50 -10.76
C THR A 119 -4.00 14.86 -10.21
N PHE A 120 -3.02 14.90 -9.29
CA PHE A 120 -2.46 16.15 -8.79
C PHE A 120 -1.71 16.95 -9.86
N SER A 121 -1.20 16.35 -10.95
CA SER A 121 -0.53 17.12 -12.01
C SER A 121 -1.49 18.01 -12.80
N PHE A 122 -2.78 17.68 -12.80
CA PHE A 122 -3.83 18.45 -13.46
C PHE A 122 -4.53 19.43 -12.52
N GLN A 123 -4.21 19.38 -11.22
CA GLN A 123 -4.74 20.28 -10.21
C GLN A 123 -3.61 21.21 -9.76
N GLU A 124 -3.90 22.48 -9.46
CA GLU A 124 -2.90 23.43 -8.93
C GLU A 124 -2.56 23.15 -7.45
N VAL A 125 -2.28 21.89 -7.11
CA VAL A 125 -1.96 21.42 -5.77
C VAL A 125 -0.45 21.55 -5.54
N ASP A 126 -0.06 22.06 -4.37
CA ASP A 126 1.33 22.02 -3.92
C ASP A 126 1.73 20.57 -3.64
N ILE A 127 2.41 19.94 -4.62
CA ILE A 127 2.81 18.54 -4.56
C ILE A 127 3.76 18.24 -3.40
N PHE A 128 4.64 19.18 -3.03
CA PHE A 128 5.58 18.96 -1.93
C PHE A 128 4.85 18.95 -0.59
N TYR A 129 3.87 19.84 -0.43
CA TYR A 129 2.98 19.82 0.73
C TYR A 129 2.16 18.54 0.79
N ALA A 130 1.57 18.11 -0.33
CA ALA A 130 0.77 16.89 -0.41
C ALA A 130 1.59 15.63 -0.07
N VAL A 131 2.77 15.48 -0.66
CA VAL A 131 3.67 14.35 -0.43
C VAL A 131 4.15 14.31 1.02
N GLY A 132 4.53 15.44 1.60
CA GLY A 132 4.94 15.51 3.00
C GLY A 132 3.82 15.07 3.94
N LEU A 133 2.59 15.52 3.68
CA LEU A 133 1.42 15.20 4.47
C LEU A 133 1.03 13.71 4.36
N ILE A 134 1.03 13.14 3.15
CA ILE A 134 0.76 11.71 2.92
C ILE A 134 1.82 10.85 3.62
N THR A 135 3.11 11.21 3.50
CA THR A 135 4.22 10.49 4.13
C THR A 135 4.07 10.45 5.65
N ILE A 136 3.82 11.60 6.29
CA ILE A 136 3.73 11.72 7.75
C ILE A 136 2.51 10.95 8.28
N ILE A 137 1.36 11.10 7.63
CA ILE A 137 0.13 10.41 8.04
C ILE A 137 0.30 8.89 7.89
N THR A 138 0.79 8.43 6.74
CA THR A 138 1.01 7.00 6.49
C THR A 138 1.99 6.42 7.51
N PHE A 139 3.10 7.11 7.76
CA PHE A 139 4.09 6.70 8.75
C PHE A 139 3.47 6.56 10.15
N ALA A 140 2.76 7.59 10.61
CA ALA A 140 2.14 7.58 11.94
C ALA A 140 1.08 6.46 12.07
N LEU A 141 0.22 6.30 11.06
CA LEU A 141 -0.81 5.26 11.04
C LEU A 141 -0.20 3.86 10.99
N CYS A 142 0.89 3.65 10.24
CA CYS A 142 1.58 2.35 10.18
C CYS A 142 2.17 1.95 11.54
N ILE A 143 2.73 2.88 12.31
CA ILE A 143 3.21 2.59 13.68
C ILE A 143 2.04 2.11 14.54
N ILE A 144 0.93 2.85 14.54
CA ILE A 144 -0.27 2.52 15.32
C ILE A 144 -0.81 1.15 14.88
N ALA A 145 -0.87 0.92 13.57
CA ALA A 145 -1.31 -0.32 12.95
C ALA A 145 -0.51 -1.53 13.40
N VAL A 146 0.83 -1.45 13.43
CA VAL A 146 1.68 -2.54 13.94
C VAL A 146 1.37 -2.88 15.39
N TYR A 147 1.16 -1.88 16.26
CA TYR A 147 0.81 -2.12 17.66
C TYR A 147 -0.60 -2.69 17.84
N ILE A 148 -1.56 -2.22 17.04
CA ILE A 148 -2.91 -2.79 17.00
C ILE A 148 -2.84 -4.26 16.55
N GLY A 149 -2.09 -4.54 15.49
CA GLY A 149 -1.82 -5.89 15.02
C GLY A 149 -1.25 -6.78 16.12
N LYS A 150 -0.20 -6.31 16.82
CA LYS A 150 0.42 -7.04 17.93
C LYS A 150 -0.56 -7.44 19.01
N PHE A 151 -1.52 -6.56 19.33
CA PHE A 151 -2.58 -6.86 20.29
C PHE A 151 -3.60 -7.88 19.76
N LEU A 152 -3.88 -7.85 18.45
CA LEU A 152 -4.84 -8.72 17.76
C LEU A 152 -4.29 -10.09 17.34
N GLY A 153 -2.97 -10.32 17.48
CA GLY A 153 -2.21 -11.43 16.90
C GLY A 153 -2.68 -12.87 17.16
N GLY A 154 -3.60 -13.09 18.10
CA GLY A 154 -4.18 -14.42 18.31
C GLY A 154 -5.41 -14.75 17.43
N PHE A 155 -6.04 -13.76 16.78
CA PHE A 155 -7.37 -13.94 16.14
C PHE A 155 -7.36 -13.82 14.61
N LEU A 156 -6.31 -13.23 14.02
CA LEU A 156 -6.27 -12.80 12.61
C LEU A 156 -5.25 -13.53 11.74
N GLU A 157 -4.40 -14.38 12.33
CA GLU A 157 -3.24 -15.00 11.68
C GLU A 157 -3.63 -15.75 10.38
N ASP A 158 -4.68 -16.57 10.42
CA ASP A 158 -5.10 -17.36 9.25
C ASP A 158 -6.05 -16.62 8.28
N LYS A 159 -6.63 -15.49 8.69
CA LYS A 159 -7.72 -14.83 7.93
C LYS A 159 -7.30 -13.56 7.21
N ALA A 160 -6.23 -12.92 7.67
CA ALA A 160 -5.78 -11.63 7.12
C ALA A 160 -5.28 -11.76 5.67
N GLU A 161 -4.57 -12.83 5.33
CA GLU A 161 -4.02 -13.05 3.97
C GLU A 161 -5.12 -13.29 2.94
N TYR A 162 -6.07 -14.17 3.27
CA TYR A 162 -7.20 -14.46 2.40
C TYR A 162 -8.07 -13.22 2.15
N LEU A 163 -8.32 -12.42 3.20
CA LEU A 163 -9.07 -11.17 3.09
C LEU A 163 -8.31 -10.10 2.28
N GLY A 164 -6.99 -9.96 2.50
CA GLY A 164 -6.15 -9.02 1.76
C GLY A 164 -6.10 -9.33 0.27
N GLY A 165 -5.95 -10.60 -0.09
CA GLY A 165 -5.96 -11.03 -1.50
C GLY A 165 -7.31 -10.77 -2.19
N ILE A 166 -8.42 -11.01 -1.50
CA ILE A 166 -9.77 -10.68 -2.02
C ILE A 166 -9.91 -9.18 -2.27
N ILE A 167 -9.47 -8.34 -1.32
CA ILE A 167 -9.57 -6.88 -1.43
C ILE A 167 -8.76 -6.36 -2.63
N LEU A 168 -7.54 -6.86 -2.85
CA LEU A 168 -6.70 -6.48 -4.00
C LEU A 168 -7.32 -6.86 -5.34
N ILE A 169 -7.92 -8.05 -5.45
CA ILE A 169 -8.65 -8.47 -6.66
C ILE A 169 -9.82 -7.52 -6.92
N ILE A 170 -10.63 -7.23 -5.88
CA ILE A 170 -11.76 -6.30 -5.99
C ILE A 170 -11.29 -4.91 -6.43
N LEU A 171 -10.18 -4.42 -5.87
CA LEU A 171 -9.59 -3.13 -6.22
C LEU A 171 -9.14 -3.09 -7.68
N GLY A 172 -8.47 -4.14 -8.15
CA GLY A 172 -8.08 -4.30 -9.55
C GLY A 172 -9.28 -4.19 -10.48
N PHE A 173 -10.32 -5.00 -10.24
CA PHE A 173 -11.55 -4.96 -11.04
C PHE A 173 -12.25 -3.59 -11.01
N LYS A 174 -12.21 -2.89 -9.87
CA LYS A 174 -12.77 -1.54 -9.75
C LYS A 174 -12.01 -0.53 -10.62
N ILE A 175 -10.68 -0.64 -10.71
CA ILE A 175 -9.87 0.24 -11.58
C ILE A 175 -10.12 -0.07 -13.05
N LEU A 176 -10.28 -1.34 -13.42
CA LEU A 176 -10.62 -1.74 -14.79
C LEU A 176 -12.00 -1.24 -15.23
N LEU A 177 -12.99 -1.24 -14.32
CA LEU A 177 -14.38 -0.84 -14.61
C LEU A 177 -14.65 0.66 -14.43
N GLY A 178 -13.81 1.36 -13.66
CA GLY A 178 -13.94 2.79 -13.38
C GLY A 178 -13.04 3.69 -14.21
N GLY A 179 -12.13 3.09 -15.00
CA GLY A 179 -11.27 3.74 -15.97
C GLY A 179 -11.80 3.64 -17.39
#